data_AF-A0A7L4QHB0-F1
#
_entry.id   AF-A0A7L4QHB0-F1
#
_cell.length_a   1.000
_cell.length_b   1.000
_cell.length_c   1.000
_cell.angle_alpha   90.00
_cell.angle_beta   90.00
_cell.angle_gamma   90.00
#
_symmetry.space_group_name_H-M   'P 1'
#
loop_
_entity.id
_entity.type
_entity.pdbx_description
1 polymer ?
#
loop_
_entity_poly.entity_id
_entity_poly.type
_entity_poly.pdbx_seq_one_letter_code
_entity_poly.pdbx_strand_id
1 'polypeptide(L)'
;TVFEHPISGEQFEKVTGLNDFDVVFAVLSDKSSKVNIELVEFKNGLMESPSIFNHIAFEVDDVDELHQKFVNNCIETVSEPVTLTHPHPKINGKRFFYFYDPDGNIIEVYNKKEGLYSE
;
A
#
# COMPACT_ATOMS: atom_id res chain seq x y z
N THR A 1 15.39 10.17 4.41
CA THR A 1 16.26 9.94 3.25
C THR A 1 15.77 8.67 2.63
N VAL A 2 15.29 8.74 1.39
CA VAL A 2 14.93 7.54 0.65
C VAL A 2 16.25 6.86 0.29
N PHE A 3 16.38 5.58 0.64
CA PHE A 3 17.49 4.76 0.17
C PHE A 3 17.04 4.14 -1.14
N GLU A 4 17.77 4.42 -2.23
CA GLU A 4 17.49 3.93 -3.58
C GLU A 4 18.77 3.31 -4.16
N HIS A 5 18.66 2.12 -4.74
CA HIS A 5 19.82 1.40 -5.27
C HIS A 5 19.46 0.41 -6.38
N PRO A 6 20.24 0.33 -7.47
CA PRO A 6 20.14 -0.77 -8.43
C PRO A 6 20.65 -2.07 -7.81
N ILE A 7 19.97 -3.18 -8.09
CA ILE A 7 20.28 -4.51 -7.56
C ILE A 7 20.13 -5.54 -8.69
N SER A 8 21.18 -6.31 -8.94
CA SER A 8 21.19 -7.38 -9.93
C SER A 8 22.24 -8.46 -9.62
N GLY A 9 22.18 -9.58 -10.36
CA GLY A 9 23.21 -10.63 -10.38
C GLY A 9 22.86 -11.90 -9.60
N GLU A 10 23.76 -12.90 -9.70
CA GLU A 10 23.51 -14.31 -9.33
C GLU A 10 22.96 -14.52 -7.91
N GLN A 11 23.37 -13.71 -6.94
CA GLN A 11 22.88 -13.84 -5.56
C GLN A 11 21.39 -13.48 -5.46
N PHE A 12 20.95 -12.44 -6.15
CA PHE A 12 19.55 -12.01 -6.12
C PHE A 12 18.68 -12.90 -6.98
N GLU A 13 19.18 -13.38 -8.12
CA GLU A 13 18.52 -14.42 -8.91
C GLU A 13 18.29 -15.68 -8.08
N LYS A 14 19.30 -16.10 -7.30
CA LYS A 14 19.19 -17.26 -6.41
C LYS A 14 18.13 -17.08 -5.31
N VAL A 15 18.03 -15.90 -4.71
CA VAL A 15 17.06 -15.64 -3.63
C VAL A 15 15.64 -15.49 -4.17
N THR A 16 15.48 -14.83 -5.31
CA THR A 16 14.16 -14.54 -5.90
C THR A 16 13.64 -15.69 -6.75
N GLY A 17 14.52 -16.55 -7.25
CA GLY A 17 14.19 -17.59 -8.23
C GLY A 17 13.91 -17.04 -9.64
N LEU A 18 14.21 -15.76 -9.88
CA LEU A 18 14.02 -15.09 -11.16
C LEU A 18 15.35 -15.05 -11.91
N ASN A 19 15.36 -15.53 -13.15
CA ASN A 19 16.49 -15.33 -14.06
C ASN A 19 16.52 -13.88 -14.54
N ASP A 20 17.71 -13.34 -14.82
CA ASP A 20 17.91 -11.98 -15.30
C ASP A 20 17.30 -10.93 -14.35
N PHE A 21 17.46 -11.16 -13.04
CA PHE A 21 16.95 -10.25 -12.01
C PHE A 21 17.73 -8.92 -12.06
N ASP A 22 17.06 -7.86 -12.49
CA ASP A 22 17.60 -6.50 -12.59
C ASP A 22 16.53 -5.47 -12.22
N VAL A 23 16.74 -4.81 -11.08
CA VAL A 23 15.76 -3.90 -10.49
C VAL A 23 16.42 -2.64 -9.93
N VAL A 24 15.64 -1.56 -9.82
CA VAL A 24 15.95 -0.46 -8.90
C VAL A 24 14.99 -0.55 -7.72
N PHE A 25 15.56 -0.52 -6.52
CA PHE A 25 14.78 -0.58 -5.29
C PHE A 25 14.78 0.79 -4.59
N ALA A 26 13.69 1.10 -3.89
CA ALA A 26 13.58 2.24 -2.98
C ALA A 26 12.88 1.85 -1.68
N VAL A 27 13.36 2.36 -0.54
CA VAL A 27 12.73 2.11 0.78
C VAL A 27 12.02 3.35 1.30
N LEU A 28 10.73 3.16 1.61
CA LEU A 28 9.94 4.07 2.43
C LEU A 28 9.89 3.52 3.86
N SER A 29 10.39 4.28 4.82
CA SER A 29 10.43 3.89 6.22
C SER A 29 9.65 4.88 7.08
N ASP A 30 8.72 4.37 7.89
CA ASP A 30 8.15 5.15 8.98
C ASP A 30 8.94 4.91 10.27
N LYS A 31 9.47 5.99 10.86
CA LYS A 31 10.28 5.91 12.08
C LYS A 31 9.44 5.58 13.31
N SER A 32 8.16 5.92 13.30
CA SER A 32 7.26 5.72 14.45
C SER A 32 6.86 4.25 14.57
N SER A 33 6.28 3.69 13.52
CA SER A 33 5.83 2.30 13.46
C SER A 33 6.96 1.30 13.17
N LYS A 34 8.10 1.78 12.65
CA LYS A 34 9.22 0.94 12.15
C LYS A 34 8.83 0.04 10.98
N VAL A 35 7.70 0.32 10.33
CA VAL A 35 7.29 -0.36 9.10
C VAL A 35 8.11 0.18 7.94
N ASN A 36 8.56 -0.74 7.09
CA ASN A 36 9.23 -0.43 5.83
C ASN A 36 8.38 -0.94 4.67
N ILE A 37 8.33 -0.15 3.60
CA ILE A 37 7.76 -0.53 2.31
C ILE A 37 8.88 -0.43 1.30
N GLU A 38 9.15 -1.53 0.61
CA GLU A 38 10.12 -1.60 -0.49
C GLU A 38 9.36 -1.49 -1.82
N LEU A 39 9.75 -0.50 -2.62
CA LEU A 39 9.28 -0.33 -3.99
C LEU A 39 10.35 -0.89 -4.92
N VAL A 40 9.95 -1.66 -5.92
CA VAL A 40 10.87 -2.36 -6.83
C VAL A 40 10.43 -2.12 -8.28
N GLU A 41 11.30 -1.48 -9.06
CA GLU A 41 11.11 -1.28 -10.49
C GLU A 41 11.97 -2.29 -11.26
N PHE A 42 11.33 -3.23 -11.96
CA PHE A 42 12.03 -4.15 -12.86
C PHE A 42 12.43 -3.47 -14.16
N LYS A 43 13.72 -3.50 -14.51
CA LYS A 43 14.24 -2.88 -15.74
C LYS A 43 13.90 -3.68 -16.99
N ASN A 44 13.66 -4.98 -16.84
CA ASN A 44 13.31 -5.89 -17.93
C ASN A 44 11.79 -5.95 -18.20
N GLY A 45 11.02 -5.04 -17.61
CA GLY A 45 9.56 -4.93 -17.77
C GLY A 45 8.80 -5.38 -16.54
N LEU A 46 7.52 -5.01 -16.48
CA LEU A 46 6.64 -5.32 -15.36
C LEU A 46 6.31 -6.81 -15.32
N MET A 47 6.51 -7.44 -14.16
CA MET A 47 5.90 -8.72 -13.87
C MET A 47 4.45 -8.47 -13.45
N GLU A 48 3.49 -9.08 -14.15
CA GLU A 48 2.08 -8.99 -13.75
C GLU A 48 1.87 -9.62 -12.37
N SER A 49 1.18 -8.90 -11.49
CA SER A 49 0.70 -9.47 -10.23
C SER A 49 -0.36 -10.53 -10.52
N PRO A 50 -0.27 -11.74 -9.96
CA PRO A 50 -1.28 -12.78 -10.18
C PRO A 50 -2.61 -12.49 -9.47
N SER A 51 -2.69 -11.47 -8.62
CA SER A 51 -3.90 -11.13 -7.86
C SER A 51 -4.59 -9.90 -8.41
N ILE A 52 -5.89 -10.04 -8.66
CA ILE A 52 -6.80 -8.96 -9.05
C ILE A 52 -7.13 -8.01 -7.89
N PHE A 53 -6.84 -8.41 -6.64
CA PHE A 53 -7.16 -7.62 -5.46
C PHE A 53 -6.13 -7.85 -4.34
N ASN A 54 -4.97 -7.22 -4.49
CA ASN A 54 -3.99 -7.04 -3.41
C ASN A 54 -3.94 -5.57 -3.05
N HIS A 55 -3.88 -5.25 -1.76
CA HIS A 55 -3.75 -3.87 -1.30
C HIS A 55 -2.86 -3.76 -0.07
N ILE A 56 -2.30 -2.57 0.11
CA ILE A 56 -1.64 -2.15 1.35
C ILE A 56 -2.60 -1.21 2.09
N ALA A 57 -2.79 -1.43 3.39
CA ALA A 57 -3.70 -0.63 4.20
C ALA A 57 -2.95 0.26 5.19
N PHE A 58 -3.29 1.55 5.21
CA PHE A 58 -2.75 2.53 6.15
C PHE A 58 -3.82 2.92 7.16
N GLU A 59 -3.51 2.75 8.45
CA GLU A 59 -4.30 3.33 9.53
C GLU A 59 -3.99 4.83 9.62
N VAL A 60 -5.04 5.65 9.69
CA VAL A 60 -4.93 7.10 9.91
C VAL A 60 -5.85 7.54 11.05
N ASP A 61 -5.54 8.69 11.64
CA ASP A 61 -6.35 9.28 12.69
C ASP A 61 -7.72 9.78 12.17
N ASP A 62 -7.73 10.40 10.98
CA ASP A 62 -8.93 10.93 10.34
C ASP A 62 -8.90 10.71 8.82
N VAL A 63 -9.74 9.78 8.36
CA VAL A 63 -9.89 9.40 6.95
C VAL A 63 -10.62 10.47 6.14
N ASP A 64 -11.50 11.24 6.77
CA ASP A 64 -12.26 12.31 6.13
C ASP A 64 -11.37 13.51 5.85
N GLU A 65 -10.52 13.88 6.81
CA GLU A 65 -9.51 14.92 6.62
C GLU A 65 -8.54 14.55 5.49
N LEU A 66 -8.05 13.30 5.48
CA LEU A 66 -7.12 12.85 4.44
C LEU A 66 -7.81 12.78 3.06
N HIS A 67 -9.06 12.32 2.99
CA HIS A 67 -9.83 12.32 1.75
C HIS A 67 -10.05 13.74 1.21
N GLN A 68 -10.41 14.70 2.06
CA GLN A 68 -10.56 16.09 1.65
C GLN A 68 -9.23 16.66 1.12
N LYS A 69 -8.10 16.28 1.74
CA LYS A 69 -6.77 16.64 1.24
C LYS A 69 -6.52 16.03 -0.14
N PHE A 70 -6.91 14.79 -0.39
CA PHE A 70 -6.78 14.14 -1.71
C PHE A 70 -7.59 14.89 -2.77
N VAL A 71 -8.86 15.20 -2.49
CA VAL A 71 -9.73 15.97 -3.38
C VAL A 71 -9.12 17.34 -3.70
N ASN A 72 -8.63 18.04 -2.68
CA ASN A 72 -8.00 19.36 -2.86
C ASN A 72 -6.71 19.33 -3.69
N ASN A 73 -6.04 18.18 -3.76
CA ASN A 73 -4.82 17.98 -4.55
C ASN A 73 -5.10 17.22 -5.86
N CYS A 74 -6.37 17.08 -6.27
CA CYS A 74 -6.78 16.40 -7.49
C CYS A 74 -6.29 14.93 -7.58
N ILE A 75 -6.23 14.24 -6.44
CA ILE A 75 -5.93 12.81 -6.38
C ILE A 75 -7.24 12.04 -6.48
N GLU A 76 -7.37 11.18 -7.48
CA GLU A 76 -8.56 10.34 -7.66
C GLU A 76 -8.65 9.26 -6.57
N THR A 77 -9.86 9.08 -6.04
CA THR A 77 -10.22 8.01 -5.10
C THR A 77 -11.30 7.14 -5.71
N VAL A 78 -11.34 5.85 -5.36
CA VAL A 78 -12.37 4.92 -5.84
C VAL A 78 -13.78 5.37 -5.41
N SER A 79 -13.88 5.94 -4.21
CA SER A 79 -15.08 6.55 -3.64
C SER A 79 -14.71 7.55 -2.55
N GLU A 80 -15.69 8.30 -2.04
CA GLU A 80 -15.61 8.90 -0.71
C GLU A 80 -15.44 7.85 0.41
N PRO A 81 -15.04 8.24 1.64
CA PRO A 81 -14.93 7.30 2.75
C PRO A 81 -16.28 6.71 3.15
N VAL A 82 -16.33 5.37 3.17
CA VAL A 82 -17.53 4.59 3.48
C VAL A 82 -17.42 4.00 4.88
N THR A 83 -18.49 4.10 5.66
CA THR A 83 -18.64 3.39 6.93
C THR A 83 -19.47 2.12 6.73
N LEU A 84 -18.90 0.96 7.03
CA LEU A 84 -19.60 -0.31 6.86
C LEU A 84 -20.68 -0.53 7.92
N THR A 85 -21.83 -1.03 7.50
CA THR A 85 -22.84 -1.65 8.38
C THR A 85 -22.75 -3.17 8.24
N HIS A 86 -22.45 -3.88 9.32
CA HIS A 86 -22.28 -5.34 9.28
C HIS A 86 -22.63 -6.00 10.63
N PRO A 87 -23.16 -7.25 10.67
CA PRO A 87 -23.48 -7.92 11.94
C PRO A 87 -22.26 -8.20 12.83
N HIS A 88 -21.10 -8.47 12.21
CA HIS A 88 -19.87 -8.78 12.93
C HIS A 88 -19.24 -7.53 13.54
N PRO A 89 -19.00 -7.45 14.87
CA PRO A 89 -18.57 -6.24 15.55
C PRO A 89 -17.19 -5.74 15.10
N LYS A 90 -16.28 -6.63 14.71
CA LYS A 90 -14.98 -6.22 14.15
C LYS A 90 -15.13 -5.47 12.81
N ILE A 91 -16.14 -5.82 11.99
CA ILE A 91 -16.35 -5.20 10.66
C ILE A 91 -17.26 -3.96 10.76
N ASN A 92 -18.30 -4.03 11.61
CA ASN A 92 -19.27 -2.95 11.75
C ASN A 92 -18.62 -1.62 12.13
N GLY A 93 -18.95 -0.54 11.46
CA GLY A 93 -18.40 0.78 11.74
C GLY A 93 -16.95 1.01 11.27
N LYS A 94 -16.32 0.06 10.55
CA LYS A 94 -15.04 0.34 9.88
C LYS A 94 -15.28 1.44 8.83
N ARG A 95 -14.45 2.49 8.85
CA ARG A 95 -14.51 3.61 7.91
C ARG A 95 -13.24 3.69 7.08
N PHE A 96 -13.36 3.62 5.76
CA PHE A 96 -12.22 3.58 4.84
C PHE A 96 -12.59 3.99 3.42
N PHE A 97 -11.58 4.26 2.59
CA PHE A 97 -11.68 4.33 1.13
C PHE A 97 -10.45 3.69 0.47
N TYR A 98 -10.53 3.50 -0.84
CA TYR A 98 -9.40 3.08 -1.67
C TYR A 98 -9.00 4.16 -2.66
N PHE A 99 -7.73 4.15 -3.05
CA PHE A 99 -7.23 4.86 -4.22
C PHE A 99 -6.17 4.02 -4.94
N TYR A 100 -5.83 4.40 -6.16
CA TYR A 100 -4.77 3.78 -6.93
C TYR A 100 -3.51 4.64 -6.84
N ASP A 101 -2.36 4.01 -6.58
CA ASP A 101 -1.08 4.68 -6.78
C ASP A 101 -0.78 4.86 -8.29
N PRO A 102 0.30 5.58 -8.66
CA PRO A 102 0.64 5.81 -10.06
C PRO A 102 0.84 4.55 -10.92
N ASP A 103 1.17 3.41 -10.31
CA ASP A 103 1.41 2.14 -10.98
C ASP A 103 0.16 1.23 -10.96
N GLY A 104 -0.95 1.71 -10.40
CA GLY A 104 -2.23 0.99 -10.33
C GLY A 104 -2.36 0.04 -9.13
N ASN A 105 -1.47 0.12 -8.13
CA ASN A 105 -1.64 -0.64 -6.90
C ASN A 105 -2.80 -0.07 -6.06
N ILE A 106 -3.57 -0.95 -5.44
CA ILE A 106 -4.67 -0.55 -4.57
C ILE A 106 -4.12 -0.19 -3.19
N ILE A 107 -4.43 1.02 -2.72
CA ILE A 107 -4.08 1.47 -1.37
C ILE A 107 -5.37 1.70 -0.58
N GLU A 108 -5.51 1.03 0.57
CA GLU A 108 -6.59 1.27 1.53
C GLU A 108 -6.15 2.32 2.55
N VAL A 109 -7.04 3.27 2.86
CA VAL A 109 -6.89 4.19 3.98
C VAL A 109 -8.06 3.99 4.91
N TYR A 110 -7.80 3.68 6.18
CA TYR A 110 -8.86 3.43 7.16
C TYR A 110 -8.63 4.19 8.46
N ASN A 111 -9.74 4.56 9.10
CA ASN A 111 -9.71 5.14 10.44
C ASN A 111 -9.29 4.10 11.47
N LYS A 112 -8.45 4.54 12.41
CA LYS A 112 -8.21 3.77 13.63
C LYS A 112 -9.52 3.37 14.29
N LYS A 113 -9.63 2.09 14.63
CA LYS A 113 -10.77 1.54 15.37
C LYS A 113 -10.26 0.58 16.44
N GLU A 114 -10.61 0.86 17.69
CA GLU A 114 -10.29 -0.04 18.80
C GLU A 114 -10.88 -1.43 18.56
N GLY A 115 -10.08 -2.47 18.80
CA GLY A 115 -10.52 -3.86 18.67
C GLY A 115 -10.74 -4.36 17.23
N LEU A 116 -10.32 -3.61 16.21
CA LEU A 116 -10.49 -4.01 14.81
C LEU A 116 -9.72 -5.30 14.48
N TYR A 117 -8.46 -5.41 14.96
CA TYR A 117 -7.56 -6.53 14.68
C TYR A 117 -6.93 -7.17 15.92
N SER A 118 -7.24 -6.71 17.14
CA SER A 118 -6.82 -7.43 18.34
C SER A 118 -7.62 -8.73 18.49
N GLU A 119 -6.98 -9.79 19.00
CA GLU A 119 -7.66 -11.04 19.34
C GLU A 119 -8.80 -10.79 20.33
#